data_AF-A0A5C5TTN0-F1
#
_entry.id   AF-A0A5C5TTN0-F1
#
_cell.length_a   1.000
_cell.length_b   1.000
_cell.length_c   1.000
_cell.angle_alpha   90.00
_cell.angle_beta   90.00
_cell.angle_gamma   90.00
#
_symmetry.space_group_name_H-M   'P 1'
#
loop_
_entity.id
_entity.type
_entity.pdbx_description
1 polymer ?
#
loop_
_entity_poly.entity_id
_entity_poly.type
_entity_poly.pdbx_seq_one_letter_code
_entity_poly.pdbx_strand_id
1 'polypeptide(L)'
;MAISSFRREVLKAFSFPVVLFVALPFIVTMFSAPLSFSNVVHALLILLALLVPLYLTGFMLAPWAGRRLPATKAPAFLMSTAAALASAVSLSVLVALSGSPSLSFSTAVIFAFFALPASVLGALLFIGGCARLQASTPPEHGKV
;
A
#
# COMPACT_ATOMS: atom_id res chain seq x y z
N MET A 1 -3.81 5.15 -23.39
CA MET A 1 -2.89 4.53 -22.40
C MET A 1 -3.53 3.28 -21.81
N ALA A 2 -2.90 2.12 -21.93
CA ALA A 2 -3.48 0.86 -21.47
C ALA A 2 -3.59 0.83 -19.93
N ILE A 3 -4.76 0.46 -19.40
CA ILE A 3 -5.06 0.35 -17.95
C ILE A 3 -4.05 -0.56 -17.22
N SER A 4 -3.48 -1.53 -17.93
CA SER A 4 -2.45 -2.45 -17.44
C SER A 4 -1.14 -1.75 -17.03
N SER A 5 -0.75 -0.66 -17.69
CA SER A 5 0.51 0.04 -17.40
C SER A 5 0.47 0.73 -16.03
N PHE A 6 -0.64 1.41 -15.70
CA PHE A 6 -0.81 2.07 -14.41
C PHE A 6 -0.85 1.07 -13.24
N ARG A 7 -1.53 -0.06 -13.44
CA ARG A 7 -1.59 -1.13 -12.44
C ARG A 7 -0.21 -1.71 -12.15
N ARG A 8 0.62 -1.88 -13.18
CA ARG A 8 2.00 -2.35 -13.04
C ARG A 8 2.86 -1.36 -12.26
N GLU A 9 2.69 -0.07 -12.49
CA GLU A 9 3.43 0.95 -11.75
C GLU A 9 2.99 1.07 -10.30
N VAL A 10 1.72 0.85 -9.95
CA VAL A 10 1.31 0.72 -8.54
C VAL A 10 2.02 -0.45 -7.88
N LEU A 11 2.06 -1.62 -8.52
CA LEU A 11 2.72 -2.80 -7.93
C LEU A 11 4.21 -2.55 -7.66
N LYS A 12 4.91 -1.90 -8.59
CA LYS A 12 6.32 -1.53 -8.41
C LYS A 12 6.53 -0.42 -7.38
N ALA A 13 5.69 0.60 -7.42
CA ALA A 13 5.81 1.75 -6.53
C ALA A 13 5.56 1.37 -5.07
N PHE A 14 4.63 0.45 -4.82
CA PHE A 14 4.33 -0.01 -3.47
C PHE A 14 5.19 -1.19 -3.02
N SER A 15 5.80 -1.98 -3.91
CA SER A 15 6.64 -3.14 -3.50
C SER A 15 7.83 -2.74 -2.64
N PHE A 16 8.60 -1.73 -3.02
CA PHE A 16 9.77 -1.31 -2.25
C PHE A 16 9.39 -0.77 -0.86
N PRO A 17 8.47 0.21 -0.71
CA PRO A 17 8.06 0.70 0.61
C PRO A 17 7.39 -0.38 1.47
N VAL A 18 6.57 -1.25 0.89
CA VAL A 18 5.94 -2.36 1.62
C VAL A 18 6.99 -3.34 2.14
N VAL A 19 7.99 -3.71 1.34
CA VAL A 19 9.04 -4.61 1.80
C VAL A 19 9.84 -3.95 2.92
N LEU A 20 10.25 -2.70 2.74
CA LEU A 20 11.13 -2.00 3.67
C LEU A 20 10.47 -1.71 5.02
N PHE A 21 9.21 -1.26 5.01
CA PHE A 21 8.53 -0.82 6.23
C PHE A 21 7.55 -1.84 6.78
N VAL A 22 7.00 -2.76 5.98
CA VAL A 22 6.03 -3.75 6.49
C VAL A 22 6.67 -5.11 6.59
N ALA A 23 7.09 -5.71 5.46
CA ALA A 23 7.53 -7.10 5.45
C ALA A 23 8.82 -7.33 6.25
N LEU A 24 9.84 -6.48 6.10
CA LEU A 24 11.13 -6.66 6.75
C LEU A 24 11.04 -6.53 8.28
N PRO A 25 10.43 -5.48 8.86
CA PRO A 25 10.21 -5.41 10.30
C PRO A 25 9.41 -6.60 10.81
N PHE A 26 8.40 -7.04 10.05
CA PHE A 26 7.58 -8.18 10.41
C PHE A 26 8.38 -9.49 10.47
N ILE A 27 9.20 -9.76 9.47
CA ILE A 27 10.11 -10.92 9.42
C ILE A 27 11.08 -10.87 10.60
N VAL A 28 11.70 -9.71 10.87
CA VAL A 28 12.62 -9.54 12.02
C VAL A 28 11.92 -9.85 13.34
N THR A 29 10.70 -9.32 13.55
CA THR A 29 9.92 -9.61 14.77
C THR A 29 9.60 -11.09 14.90
N MET A 30 9.32 -11.77 13.78
CA MET A 30 9.01 -13.19 13.76
C MET A 30 10.18 -14.06 14.23
N PHE A 31 11.40 -13.73 13.78
CA PHE A 31 12.62 -14.45 14.19
C PHE A 31 13.08 -14.12 15.61
N SER A 32 12.62 -13.00 16.18
CA SER A 32 12.92 -12.61 17.57
C SER A 32 11.97 -13.20 18.62
N ALA A 33 10.82 -13.75 18.19
CA ALA A 33 9.79 -14.29 19.08
C ALA A 33 9.87 -15.83 19.17
N PRO A 34 9.41 -16.45 20.28
CA PRO A 34 9.28 -17.90 20.34
C PRO A 34 8.32 -18.38 19.24
N LEU A 35 8.89 -19.15 18.30
CA LEU A 35 8.18 -19.70 17.14
C LEU A 35 7.22 -20.79 17.59
N SER A 36 5.95 -20.42 17.76
CA SER A 36 4.84 -21.36 17.86
C SER A 36 3.99 -21.28 16.59
N PHE A 37 3.37 -22.40 16.19
CA PHE A 37 2.50 -22.44 15.02
C PHE A 37 1.36 -21.40 15.12
N SER A 38 0.80 -21.21 16.33
CA SER A 38 -0.25 -20.21 16.58
C SER A 38 0.24 -18.77 16.33
N ASN A 39 1.45 -18.44 16.80
CA ASN A 39 2.04 -17.11 16.57
C ASN A 39 2.33 -16.88 15.08
N VAL A 40 2.76 -17.92 14.37
CA VAL A 40 3.01 -17.86 12.92
C VAL A 40 1.75 -17.55 12.14
N VAL A 41 0.65 -18.24 12.46
CA VAL A 41 -0.64 -18.02 11.79
C VAL A 41 -1.19 -16.63 12.09
N HIS A 42 -1.16 -16.18 13.35
CA HIS A 42 -1.61 -14.83 13.71
C HIS A 42 -0.80 -13.75 13.00
N ALA A 43 0.51 -13.93 12.94
CA ALA A 43 1.39 -13.01 12.25
C ALA A 43 1.05 -12.95 10.74
N LEU A 44 0.86 -14.10 10.09
CA LEU A 44 0.48 -14.12 8.68
C LEU A 44 -0.87 -13.43 8.41
N LEU A 45 -1.85 -13.60 9.30
CA LEU A 45 -3.16 -12.94 9.21
C LEU A 45 -3.05 -11.42 9.33
N ILE A 46 -2.23 -10.91 10.26
CA ILE A 46 -1.95 -9.48 10.40
C ILE A 46 -1.30 -8.92 9.12
N LEU A 47 -0.31 -9.64 8.57
CA LEU A 47 0.35 -9.27 7.33
C LEU A 47 -0.65 -9.20 6.16
N LEU A 48 -1.52 -10.19 6.02
CA LEU A 48 -2.56 -10.20 4.99
C LEU A 48 -3.56 -9.06 5.17
N ALA A 49 -4.01 -8.81 6.40
CA ALA A 49 -4.93 -7.73 6.72
C ALA A 49 -4.36 -6.33 6.41
N LEU A 50 -3.03 -6.19 6.43
CA LEU A 50 -2.32 -4.97 6.02
C LEU A 50 -2.13 -4.88 4.51
N LEU A 51 -1.63 -5.95 3.88
CA LEU A 51 -1.18 -5.92 2.49
C LEU A 51 -2.33 -5.97 1.49
N VAL A 52 -3.31 -6.84 1.73
CA VAL A 52 -4.40 -7.08 0.75
C VAL A 52 -5.21 -5.81 0.50
N PRO A 53 -5.72 -5.09 1.52
CA PRO A 53 -6.49 -3.88 1.29
C PRO A 53 -5.65 -2.76 0.66
N LEU A 54 -4.38 -2.66 1.04
CA LEU A 54 -3.45 -1.66 0.49
C LEU A 54 -3.25 -1.85 -1.01
N TYR A 55 -2.90 -3.07 -1.43
CA TYR A 55 -2.72 -3.37 -2.85
C TYR A 55 -4.03 -3.36 -3.63
N LEU A 56 -5.12 -3.87 -3.06
CA LEU A 56 -6.42 -3.92 -3.73
C LEU A 56 -6.94 -2.50 -4.00
N THR A 57 -6.91 -1.64 -3.00
CA THR A 57 -7.36 -0.24 -3.12
C THR A 57 -6.47 0.54 -4.09
N GLY A 58 -5.15 0.38 -3.97
CA GLY A 58 -4.19 0.97 -4.92
C GLY A 58 -4.43 0.49 -6.35
N PHE A 59 -4.65 -0.80 -6.57
CA PHE A 59 -4.87 -1.38 -7.90
C PHE A 59 -6.19 -0.94 -8.54
N MET A 60 -7.25 -0.83 -7.74
CA MET A 60 -8.57 -0.34 -8.17
C MET A 60 -8.51 1.14 -8.58
N LEU A 61 -7.82 1.97 -7.80
CA LEU A 61 -7.74 3.42 -8.00
C LEU A 61 -6.59 3.85 -8.94
N ALA A 62 -5.62 2.98 -9.23
CA ALA A 62 -4.47 3.23 -10.11
C ALA A 62 -4.84 3.89 -11.45
N PRO A 63 -5.86 3.41 -12.19
CA PRO A 63 -6.19 3.98 -13.49
C PRO A 63 -6.81 5.37 -13.39
N TRP A 64 -7.58 5.63 -12.32
CA TRP A 64 -8.16 6.93 -12.04
C TRP A 64 -7.09 7.94 -11.60
N ALA A 65 -6.23 7.55 -10.67
CA ALA A 65 -5.15 8.39 -10.19
C ALA A 65 -4.15 8.69 -11.32
N GLY A 66 -3.70 7.66 -12.03
CA GLY A 66 -2.70 7.75 -13.10
C GLY A 66 -3.10 8.66 -14.27
N ARG A 67 -4.38 8.65 -14.66
CA ARG A 67 -4.90 9.52 -15.74
C ARG A 67 -4.94 11.00 -15.37
N ARG A 68 -5.09 11.32 -14.08
CA ARG A 68 -5.25 12.70 -13.59
C ARG A 68 -3.94 13.35 -13.13
N LEU A 69 -2.85 12.59 -13.07
CA LEU A 69 -1.51 13.07 -12.69
C LEU A 69 -0.96 14.24 -13.52
N PRO A 70 -1.21 14.36 -14.84
CA PRO A 70 -0.72 15.51 -15.61
C PRO A 70 -1.32 16.84 -15.14
N ALA A 71 -2.56 16.81 -14.65
CA ALA A 71 -3.26 17.99 -14.16
C ALA A 71 -2.98 18.27 -12.68
N THR A 72 -2.87 17.22 -11.84
CA THR A 72 -2.65 17.38 -10.40
C THR A 72 -2.10 16.11 -9.75
N LYS A 73 -1.27 16.27 -8.71
CA LYS A 73 -0.73 15.17 -7.89
C LYS A 73 -1.71 14.67 -6.81
N ALA A 74 -2.77 15.44 -6.51
CA ALA A 74 -3.74 15.11 -5.48
C ALA A 74 -4.37 13.69 -5.60
N PRO A 75 -4.70 13.15 -6.79
CA PRO A 75 -5.29 11.82 -6.94
C PRO A 75 -4.39 10.68 -6.46
N ALA A 76 -3.06 10.81 -6.60
CA ALA A 76 -2.13 9.81 -6.10
C ALA A 76 -2.04 9.82 -4.57
N PHE A 77 -2.11 10.99 -3.96
CA PHE A 77 -2.22 11.11 -2.50
C PHE A 77 -3.55 10.56 -2.00
N LEU A 78 -4.68 10.90 -2.64
CA LEU A 78 -5.99 10.36 -2.27
C LEU A 78 -6.04 8.82 -2.39
N MET A 79 -5.46 8.26 -3.44
CA MET A 79 -5.33 6.81 -3.60
C MET A 79 -4.53 6.19 -2.46
N SER A 80 -3.37 6.78 -2.12
CA SER A 80 -2.51 6.27 -1.05
C SER A 80 -3.17 6.39 0.33
N THR A 81 -3.83 7.51 0.61
CA THR A 81 -4.59 7.72 1.85
C THR A 81 -5.74 6.73 1.95
N ALA A 82 -6.50 6.50 0.87
CA ALA A 82 -7.56 5.50 0.84
C ALA A 82 -7.02 4.08 1.07
N ALA A 83 -5.89 3.74 0.46
CA ALA A 83 -5.23 2.45 0.66
C ALA A 83 -4.76 2.26 2.11
N ALA A 84 -4.16 3.29 2.71
CA ALA A 84 -3.77 3.27 4.11
C ALA A 84 -4.98 3.12 5.05
N LEU A 85 -6.05 3.88 4.82
CA LEU A 85 -7.29 3.78 5.61
C LEU A 85 -7.94 2.40 5.47
N ALA A 86 -7.97 1.83 4.26
CA ALA A 86 -8.50 0.48 4.06
C ALA A 86 -7.75 -0.58 4.87
N SER A 87 -6.41 -0.47 4.94
CA SER A 87 -5.60 -1.36 5.78
C SER A 87 -5.79 -1.12 7.28
N ALA A 88 -5.95 0.14 7.71
CA ALA A 88 -6.28 0.46 9.10
C ALA A 88 -7.62 -0.17 9.51
N VAL A 89 -8.65 0.01 8.69
CA VAL A 89 -10.00 -0.54 8.94
C VAL A 89 -9.95 -2.07 9.00
N SER A 90 -9.26 -2.71 8.05
CA SER A 90 -9.08 -4.17 8.04
C SER A 90 -8.40 -4.69 9.30
N LEU A 91 -7.34 -4.02 9.76
CA LEU A 91 -6.68 -4.34 11.03
C LEU A 91 -7.60 -4.13 12.23
N SER A 92 -8.34 -3.02 12.29
CA SER A 92 -9.28 -2.76 13.38
C SER A 92 -10.38 -3.81 13.46
N VAL A 93 -10.89 -4.28 12.32
CA VAL A 93 -11.87 -5.39 12.26
C VAL A 93 -11.24 -6.69 12.77
N LEU A 94 -10.00 -7.01 12.37
CA LEU A 94 -9.31 -8.20 12.87
C LEU A 94 -9.11 -8.15 14.39
N VAL A 95 -8.76 -6.98 14.94
CA VAL A 95 -8.63 -6.78 16.40
C VAL A 95 -9.99 -6.92 17.10
N ALA A 96 -11.06 -6.34 16.53
CA ALA A 96 -12.40 -6.47 17.08
C ALA A 96 -12.87 -7.94 17.12
N LEU A 97 -12.59 -8.71 16.07
CA LEU A 97 -12.95 -10.13 15.97
C LEU A 97 -12.11 -11.03 16.90
N SER A 98 -10.88 -10.62 17.24
CA SER A 98 -10.00 -11.37 18.14
C SER A 98 -10.25 -11.07 19.64
N GLY A 99 -11.11 -10.09 19.96
CA GLY A 99 -11.55 -9.81 21.33
C GLY A 99 -10.46 -9.37 22.31
N SER A 100 -9.27 -9.02 21.81
CA SER A 100 -8.07 -8.78 22.64
C SER A 100 -7.70 -7.29 22.67
N PRO A 101 -7.97 -6.56 23.77
CA PRO A 101 -7.73 -5.11 23.85
C PRO A 101 -6.24 -4.75 23.79
N SER A 102 -5.34 -5.65 24.21
CA SER A 102 -3.88 -5.49 24.09
C SER A 102 -3.41 -5.39 22.64
N LEU A 103 -4.10 -6.05 21.70
CA LEU A 103 -3.79 -5.96 20.27
C LEU A 103 -4.14 -4.59 19.68
N SER A 104 -5.07 -3.83 20.29
CA SER A 104 -5.53 -2.53 19.77
C SER A 104 -4.46 -1.44 19.85
N PHE A 105 -3.68 -1.39 20.93
CA PHE A 105 -2.59 -0.41 21.05
C PHE A 105 -1.42 -0.77 20.13
N SER A 106 -1.01 -2.04 20.12
CA SER A 106 0.07 -2.53 19.25
C SER A 106 -0.25 -2.36 17.77
N THR A 107 -1.50 -2.59 17.34
CA THR A 107 -1.90 -2.39 15.93
C THR A 107 -1.90 -0.93 15.51
N ALA A 108 -2.32 0.00 16.38
CA ALA A 108 -2.23 1.44 16.10
C ALA A 108 -0.77 1.90 15.93
N VAL A 109 0.13 1.41 16.78
CA VAL A 109 1.57 1.70 16.68
C VAL A 109 2.15 1.09 15.39
N ILE A 110 1.81 -0.16 15.08
CA ILE A 110 2.27 -0.83 13.85
C ILE A 110 1.80 -0.04 12.62
N PHE A 111 0.55 0.38 12.59
CA PHE A 111 0.01 1.17 11.48
C PHE A 111 0.75 2.51 11.32
N ALA A 112 0.95 3.23 12.42
CA ALA A 112 1.59 4.55 12.41
C ALA A 112 3.06 4.51 11.97
N PHE A 113 3.83 3.53 12.43
CA PHE A 113 5.27 3.44 12.14
C PHE A 113 5.63 2.69 10.86
N PHE A 114 4.76 1.80 10.39
CA PHE A 114 5.09 0.90 9.28
C PHE A 114 4.20 1.11 8.05
N ALA A 115 2.88 1.14 8.21
CA ALA A 115 1.97 1.24 7.07
C ALA A 115 1.88 2.65 6.49
N LEU A 116 1.92 3.68 7.36
CA LEU A 116 1.82 5.09 6.96
C LEU A 116 3.05 5.56 6.14
N PRO A 117 4.30 5.32 6.56
CA PRO A 117 5.46 5.69 5.75
C PRO A 117 5.50 4.92 4.43
N ALA A 118 5.09 3.65 4.43
CA ALA A 118 5.01 2.84 3.23
C ALA A 118 4.01 3.42 2.22
N SER A 119 2.86 3.90 2.67
CA SER A 119 1.84 4.49 1.79
C SER A 119 2.30 5.82 1.19
N VAL A 120 2.91 6.70 2.00
CA VAL A 120 3.41 8.00 1.54
C VAL A 120 4.52 7.82 0.50
N LEU A 121 5.50 6.95 0.78
CA LEU A 121 6.57 6.66 -0.18
C LEU A 121 6.05 5.95 -1.44
N GLY A 122 5.08 5.04 -1.28
CA GLY A 122 4.39 4.41 -2.41
C GLY A 122 3.71 5.42 -3.32
N ALA A 123 3.08 6.47 -2.75
CA ALA A 123 2.48 7.55 -3.51
C ALA A 123 3.52 8.33 -4.33
N LEU A 124 4.64 8.70 -3.70
CA LEU A 124 5.72 9.44 -4.35
C LEU A 124 6.34 8.65 -5.51
N LEU A 125 6.62 7.36 -5.29
CA LEU A 125 7.16 6.47 -6.32
C LEU A 125 6.15 6.25 -7.44
N PHE A 126 4.85 6.16 -7.14
CA PHE A 126 3.81 6.02 -8.15
C PHE A 126 3.70 7.26 -9.05
N ILE A 127 3.79 8.46 -8.47
CA ILE A 127 3.84 9.73 -9.23
C ILE A 127 5.05 9.70 -10.17
N GLY A 128 6.22 9.33 -9.66
CA GLY A 128 7.45 9.25 -10.46
C GLY A 128 7.36 8.21 -11.60
N GLY A 129 6.81 7.03 -11.33
CA GLY A 129 6.63 5.97 -12.33
C GLY A 129 5.64 6.37 -13.43
N CYS A 130 4.53 7.01 -13.06
CA CYS A 130 3.56 7.51 -14.04
C CYS A 130 4.10 8.66 -14.90
N ALA A 131 4.90 9.57 -14.33
CA ALA A 131 5.54 10.63 -15.11
C ALA A 131 6.48 10.07 -16.19
N ARG A 132 7.24 9.01 -15.88
CA ARG A 132 8.10 8.30 -16.85
C ARG A 132 7.30 7.59 -17.94
N LEU A 133 6.18 6.97 -17.57
CA LEU A 133 5.25 6.36 -18.53
C LEU A 133 4.66 7.38 -19.51
N GLN A 134 4.36 8.59 -19.02
CA GLN A 134 3.78 9.66 -19.85
C GLN A 134 4.83 10.33 -20.76
N ALA A 135 6.06 10.47 -20.29
CA ALA A 135 7.16 11.02 -21.09
C ALA A 135 7.62 10.08 -22.23
N SER A 136 7.41 8.77 -22.09
CA SER A 136 7.75 7.78 -23.13
C SER A 136 6.67 7.60 -24.20
N THR A 137 5.49 8.21 -24.02
CA THR A 137 4.47 8.30 -25.08
C THR A 137 4.74 9.53 -25.95
N PRO A 138 5.05 9.36 -27.26
CA PRO A 138 5.22 10.50 -28.16
C PRO A 138 3.92 11.32 -28.21
N PRO A 139 3.99 12.66 -28.37
CA PRO A 139 2.80 13.46 -28.59
C PRO A 139 2.09 12.95 -29.84
N GLU A 140 0.81 12.62 -29.74
CA GLU A 140 -0.03 12.48 -30.92
C GLU A 140 -0.04 13.83 -31.64
N HIS A 141 0.79 13.97 -32.66
CA HIS A 141 0.63 15.02 -33.66
C HIS A 141 -0.75 14.85 -34.29
N GLY A 142 -1.63 15.83 -34.06
CA GLY A 142 -2.83 16.01 -34.87
C GLY A 142 -4.14 15.88 -34.11
N LYS A 143 -4.47 16.88 -33.29
CA LYS A 143 -5.81 17.47 -33.27
C LYS A 143 -5.64 18.99 -33.17
N VAL A 144 -5.46 19.60 -34.34
CA VAL A 144 -5.81 21.01 -34.60
C VAL A 144 -7.30 21.05 -34.86
#